data_AF-A0A0J8TEZ1-F1
#
_entry.id   AF-A0A0J8TEZ1-F1
#
_cell.length_a   1.000
_cell.length_b   1.000
_cell.length_c   1.000
_cell.angle_alpha   90.00
_cell.angle_beta   90.00
_cell.angle_gamma   90.00
#
_symmetry.space_group_name_H-M   'P 1'
#
loop_
_entity.id
_entity.type
_entity.pdbx_description
1 polymer ?
#
loop_
_entity_poly.entity_id
_entity_poly.type
_entity_poly.pdbx_seq_one_letter_code
_entity_poly.pdbx_strand_id
1 'polypeptide(L)'
;MMLSRRMVSSSSTSTRIPPSSSPRSADRLTPQLSKEDEEASHGEETEVRREDQEKINRFSRLHQRETALQEQLKTKQIDEEVSKIEGQLGELRDELQQLKVALYARFGRSINLET
;
A
#
# COMPACT_ATOMS: atom_id res chain seq x y z
N MET A 1 -41.69 -17.37 -13.79
CA MET A 1 -40.40 -18.10 -13.80
C MET A 1 -39.74 -17.90 -12.45
N MET A 2 -39.87 -18.87 -11.54
CA MET A 2 -39.33 -18.84 -10.18
C MET A 2 -37.95 -19.50 -10.18
N LEU A 3 -36.91 -18.79 -9.75
CA LEU A 3 -35.57 -19.36 -9.55
C LEU A 3 -35.45 -19.88 -8.12
N SER A 4 -35.43 -21.21 -8.02
CA SER A 4 -35.28 -21.96 -6.78
C SER A 4 -33.90 -21.80 -6.16
N ARG A 5 -33.91 -21.45 -4.87
CA ARG A 5 -32.78 -21.37 -3.95
C ARG A 5 -32.33 -22.78 -3.54
N ARG A 6 -31.03 -23.06 -3.60
CA ARG A 6 -30.42 -24.30 -3.08
C ARG A 6 -29.25 -23.94 -2.16
N MET A 7 -29.48 -23.94 -0.84
CA MET A 7 -28.42 -23.96 0.16
C MET A 7 -28.16 -25.42 0.55
N VAL A 8 -26.91 -25.84 0.45
CA VAL A 8 -26.46 -27.17 0.88
C VAL A 8 -26.15 -27.13 2.37
N SER A 9 -26.63 -28.15 3.06
CA SER A 9 -26.56 -28.44 4.49
C SER A 9 -25.19 -29.01 4.88
N SER A 10 -24.71 -28.70 6.09
CA SER A 10 -24.02 -29.69 6.94
C SER A 10 -23.91 -29.20 8.38
N SER A 11 -24.43 -30.04 9.26
CA SER A 11 -24.57 -29.94 10.71
C SER A 11 -23.37 -30.53 11.47
N SER A 12 -23.24 -30.11 12.74
CA SER A 12 -22.57 -30.80 13.87
C SER A 12 -21.03 -30.72 13.87
N THR A 13 -20.31 -30.49 14.98
CA THR A 13 -20.59 -30.81 16.38
C THR A 13 -19.70 -29.94 17.27
N SER A 14 -20.27 -29.38 18.33
CA SER A 14 -19.57 -28.63 19.38
C SER A 14 -18.84 -29.62 20.30
N THR A 15 -17.50 -29.58 20.33
CA THR A 15 -16.70 -30.30 21.33
C THR A 15 -16.09 -29.29 22.30
N ARG A 16 -16.67 -29.27 23.51
CA ARG A 16 -16.29 -28.43 24.64
C ARG A 16 -15.20 -29.17 25.45
N ILE A 17 -13.99 -28.63 25.53
CA ILE A 17 -12.93 -29.13 26.42
C ILE A 17 -12.78 -28.13 27.59
N PRO A 18 -12.89 -28.54 28.87
CA PRO A 18 -12.64 -27.69 30.03
C PRO A 18 -11.14 -27.56 30.36
N PRO A 19 -10.74 -26.54 31.15
CA PRO A 19 -9.37 -26.03 31.16
C PRO A 19 -8.43 -26.80 32.11
N SER A 20 -7.20 -27.05 31.66
CA SER A 20 -6.10 -27.44 32.55
C SER A 20 -5.35 -26.20 33.05
N SER A 21 -5.31 -26.08 34.37
CA SER A 21 -4.64 -25.06 35.17
C SER A 21 -3.13 -25.29 35.25
N SER A 22 -2.33 -24.29 34.88
CA SER A 22 -1.31 -23.68 35.78
C SER A 22 -0.47 -22.60 35.09
N PRO A 23 0.00 -21.60 35.85
CA PRO A 23 0.33 -20.27 35.36
C PRO A 23 1.79 -20.18 34.92
N ARG A 24 2.05 -19.52 33.79
CA ARG A 24 3.36 -18.98 33.48
C ARG A 24 3.25 -17.47 33.45
N SER A 25 3.78 -16.87 34.50
CA SER A 25 4.06 -15.45 34.65
C SER A 25 4.87 -14.97 33.46
N ALA A 26 4.20 -14.33 32.51
CA ALA A 26 4.84 -13.51 31.49
C ALA A 26 4.13 -12.17 31.56
N ASP A 27 4.79 -11.30 32.31
CA ASP A 27 4.65 -9.86 32.40
C ASP A 27 4.27 -9.25 31.04
N ARG A 28 2.96 -9.16 30.78
CA ARG A 28 2.40 -8.37 29.70
C ARG A 28 1.57 -7.33 30.39
N LEU A 29 2.23 -6.23 30.73
CA LEU A 29 1.61 -4.94 31.03
C LEU A 29 0.67 -4.60 29.86
N THR A 30 -0.55 -5.13 29.91
CA THR A 30 -1.68 -4.50 29.25
C THR A 30 -1.80 -3.13 29.90
N PRO A 31 -1.74 -2.02 29.14
CA PRO A 31 -2.13 -0.74 29.69
C PRO A 31 -3.60 -0.89 30.11
N GLN A 32 -3.85 -1.05 31.41
CA GLN A 32 -5.15 -0.79 31.96
C GLN A 32 -5.34 0.72 31.82
N LEU A 33 -6.07 1.12 30.78
CA LEU A 33 -6.72 2.42 30.78
C LEU A 33 -7.73 2.37 31.92
N SER A 34 -7.27 2.81 33.10
CA SER A 34 -8.10 3.15 34.24
C SER A 34 -9.22 4.05 33.72
N LYS A 35 -10.47 3.64 33.96
CA LYS A 35 -11.71 4.36 33.64
C LYS A 35 -11.90 5.62 34.49
N GLU A 36 -10.80 6.30 34.83
CA GLU A 36 -10.75 7.47 35.70
C GLU A 36 -10.17 8.70 34.95
N ASP A 37 -9.80 8.56 33.67
CA ASP A 37 -9.46 9.68 32.75
C ASP A 37 -10.61 9.98 31.75
N GLU A 38 -11.85 9.57 32.05
CA GLU A 38 -13.05 9.89 31.26
C GLU A 38 -13.82 11.09 31.84
N GLU A 39 -13.13 12.04 32.46
CA GLU A 39 -13.73 13.31 32.93
C GLU A 39 -12.75 14.49 32.81
N ALA A 40 -12.52 15.00 31.59
CA ALA A 40 -12.30 16.43 31.33
C ALA A 40 -11.97 16.70 29.85
N SER A 41 -12.92 16.43 28.98
CA SER A 41 -13.03 17.16 27.72
C SER A 41 -14.52 17.32 27.46
N HIS A 42 -15.15 18.22 28.23
CA HIS A 42 -16.30 18.95 27.71
C HIS A 42 -15.90 19.36 26.30
N GLY A 43 -16.50 18.72 25.29
CA GLY A 43 -16.40 19.20 23.94
C GLY A 43 -16.94 20.61 23.99
N GLU A 44 -16.05 21.59 24.02
CA GLU A 44 -16.41 22.96 23.74
C GLU A 44 -17.08 22.88 22.38
N GLU A 45 -18.41 22.98 22.36
CA GLU A 45 -19.18 23.20 21.15
C GLU A 45 -18.65 24.51 20.58
N THR A 46 -17.61 24.38 19.76
CA THR A 46 -16.87 25.52 19.22
C THR A 46 -17.78 26.12 18.18
N GLU A 47 -18.36 27.26 18.50
CA GLU A 47 -19.32 27.93 17.62
C GLU A 47 -18.64 28.30 16.30
N VAL A 48 -19.06 27.66 15.21
CA VAL A 48 -18.52 27.93 13.87
C VAL A 48 -19.20 29.16 13.31
N ARG A 49 -18.46 30.25 13.19
CA ARG A 49 -18.97 31.48 12.55
C ARG A 49 -19.04 31.30 11.04
N ARG A 50 -19.93 32.05 10.38
CA ARG A 50 -20.08 32.04 8.91
C ARG A 50 -18.75 32.30 8.19
N GLU A 51 -17.94 33.22 8.71
CA GLU A 51 -16.60 33.51 8.18
C GLU A 51 -15.67 32.29 8.26
N ASP A 52 -15.76 31.51 9.33
CA ASP A 52 -14.96 30.30 9.51
C ASP A 52 -15.43 29.21 8.56
N GLN A 53 -16.74 29.08 8.33
CA GLN A 53 -17.28 28.16 7.33
C GLN A 53 -16.78 28.48 5.92
N GLU A 54 -16.70 29.76 5.55
CA GLU A 54 -16.15 30.19 4.26
C GLU A 54 -14.65 29.84 4.15
N LYS A 55 -13.88 30.05 5.22
CA LYS A 55 -12.47 29.66 5.29
C LYS A 55 -12.30 28.14 5.20
N ILE A 56 -13.10 27.36 5.93
CA ILE A 56 -13.10 25.89 5.91
C ILE A 56 -13.36 25.40 4.49
N ASN A 57 -14.42 25.91 3.84
CA ASN A 57 -14.76 25.52 2.47
C ASN A 57 -13.64 25.87 1.48
N ARG A 58 -13.04 27.05 1.63
CA ARG A 58 -11.91 27.48 0.80
C ARG A 58 -10.69 26.59 1.03
N PHE A 59 -10.37 26.28 2.28
CA PHE A 59 -9.27 25.40 2.65
C PHE A 59 -9.47 24.00 2.06
N SER A 60 -10.65 23.40 2.21
CA SER A 60 -10.94 22.08 1.65
C SER A 60 -10.74 22.04 0.14
N ARG A 61 -11.19 23.07 -0.60
CA ARG A 61 -10.98 23.17 -2.06
C ARG A 61 -9.51 23.33 -2.43
N LEU A 62 -8.78 24.16 -1.70
CA LEU A 62 -7.35 24.37 -1.94
C LEU A 62 -6.57 23.09 -1.66
N HIS A 63 -6.84 22.41 -0.56
CA HIS A 63 -6.18 21.16 -0.20
C HIS A 63 -6.48 20.04 -1.20
N GLN A 64 -7.74 19.88 -1.63
CA GLN A 64 -8.08 18.92 -2.69
C GLN A 64 -7.30 19.18 -3.98
N ARG A 65 -7.17 20.45 -4.38
CA ARG A 65 -6.40 20.84 -5.56
C ARG A 65 -4.91 20.61 -5.37
N GLU A 66 -4.36 20.93 -4.20
CA GLU A 66 -2.97 20.69 -3.86
C GLU A 66 -2.65 19.20 -3.96
N THR A 67 -3.44 18.34 -3.31
CA THR A 67 -3.27 16.89 -3.36
C THR A 67 -3.31 16.36 -4.79
N ALA A 68 -4.28 16.80 -5.59
CA ALA A 68 -4.37 16.41 -7.00
C ALA A 68 -3.13 16.85 -7.81
N LEU A 69 -2.61 18.06 -7.57
CA LEU A 69 -1.39 18.54 -8.24
C LEU A 69 -0.15 17.77 -7.78
N GLN A 70 -0.05 17.43 -6.50
CA GLN A 70 1.05 16.61 -5.97
C GLN A 70 1.06 15.20 -6.58
N GLU A 71 -0.11 14.58 -6.72
CA GLU A 71 -0.24 13.27 -7.39
C GLU A 71 0.19 13.36 -8.85
N GLN A 72 -0.30 14.37 -9.59
CA GLN A 72 0.11 14.59 -10.99
C GLN A 72 1.61 14.81 -11.15
N LEU A 73 2.23 15.56 -10.23
CA LEU A 73 3.68 15.79 -10.26
C LEU A 73 4.44 14.47 -10.05
N LYS A 74 4.04 13.68 -9.05
CA LYS A 74 4.66 12.38 -8.76
C LYS A 74 4.55 11.42 -9.96
N THR A 75 3.38 11.34 -10.59
CA THR A 75 3.19 10.51 -11.79
C THR A 75 4.15 10.92 -12.91
N LYS A 76 4.24 12.22 -13.22
CA LYS A 76 5.14 12.71 -14.26
C LYS A 76 6.62 12.43 -13.97
N GLN A 77 7.04 12.60 -12.72
CA GLN A 77 8.42 12.28 -12.31
C GLN A 77 8.74 10.81 -12.53
N ILE A 78 7.82 9.91 -12.14
CA ILE A 78 7.98 8.47 -12.37
C ILE A 78 8.04 8.16 -13.87
N ASP A 79 7.15 8.74 -14.68
CA ASP A 79 7.13 8.52 -16.13
C ASP A 79 8.45 8.97 -16.80
N GLU A 80 9.01 10.11 -16.38
CA GLU A 80 10.30 10.61 -16.85
C GLU A 80 11.45 9.69 -16.45
N GLU A 81 11.47 9.21 -15.20
CA GLU A 81 12.47 8.26 -14.71
C GLU A 81 12.41 6.92 -15.44
N VAL A 82 11.20 6.39 -15.67
CA VAL A 82 10.99 5.16 -16.43
C VAL A 82 11.51 5.32 -17.86
N SER A 83 11.14 6.41 -18.55
CA SER A 83 11.59 6.67 -19.91
C SER A 83 13.12 6.75 -20.00
N LYS A 84 13.77 7.39 -19.02
CA LYS A 84 15.23 7.46 -18.94
C LYS A 84 15.86 6.07 -18.77
N ILE A 85 15.35 5.26 -17.85
CA ILE A 85 15.87 3.91 -17.60
C ILE A 85 15.68 3.02 -18.83
N GLU A 86 14.53 3.10 -19.51
CA GLU A 86 14.26 2.37 -20.75
C GLU A 86 15.25 2.75 -21.86
N GLY A 87 15.57 4.04 -22.01
CA GLY A 87 16.59 4.52 -22.93
C GLY A 87 17.97 3.91 -22.65
N GLN A 88 18.42 3.96 -21.39
CA GLN A 88 19.69 3.37 -20.98
C GLN A 88 19.73 1.84 -21.19
N LEU A 89 18.61 1.16 -20.93
CA LEU A 89 18.48 -0.27 -21.20
C LEU A 89 18.58 -0.60 -22.69
N GLY A 90 18.02 0.26 -23.55
CA GLY A 90 18.16 0.16 -25.00
C GLY A 90 19.62 0.26 -25.44
N GLU A 91 20.32 1.31 -24.99
CA GLU A 91 21.74 1.53 -25.30
C GLU A 91 22.62 0.33 -24.88
N LEU A 92 22.41 -0.20 -23.66
CA LEU A 92 23.12 -1.38 -23.18
C LEU A 92 22.84 -2.64 -24.02
N ARG A 93 21.59 -2.83 -24.47
CA ARG A 93 21.23 -3.96 -25.34
C ARG A 93 21.92 -3.86 -26.69
N ASP A 94 21.98 -2.66 -27.26
CA ASP A 94 22.66 -2.41 -28.53
C ASP A 94 24.17 -2.66 -28.40
N GLU A 95 24.80 -2.17 -27.33
CA GLU A 95 26.22 -2.43 -27.04
C GLU A 95 26.51 -3.93 -26.85
N LEU A 96 25.67 -4.63 -26.08
CA LEU A 96 25.79 -6.07 -25.86
C LEU A 96 25.68 -6.85 -27.17
N GLN A 97 24.75 -6.46 -28.04
CA GLN A 97 24.58 -7.10 -29.34
C GLN A 97 25.78 -6.84 -30.27
N GLN A 98 26.28 -5.61 -30.32
CA GLN A 98 27.47 -5.26 -31.08
C GLN A 98 28.69 -6.07 -30.60
N LEU A 99 28.87 -6.17 -29.29
CA LEU A 99 29.95 -6.95 -28.70
C LEU A 99 29.80 -8.44 -28.99
N LYS A 100 28.58 -9.00 -28.89
CA LYS A 100 28.28 -10.40 -29.26
C LYS A 100 28.72 -10.67 -30.70
N VAL A 101 28.32 -9.82 -31.65
CA VAL A 101 28.71 -9.94 -33.06
C VAL A 101 30.23 -9.88 -33.23
N ALA A 102 30.90 -8.91 -32.60
CA ALA A 102 32.35 -8.75 -32.71
C ALA A 102 33.11 -9.98 -32.13
N LEU A 103 32.64 -10.52 -31.01
CA LEU A 103 33.24 -11.70 -30.38
C LEU A 103 33.03 -12.96 -31.21
N TYR A 104 31.83 -13.18 -31.76
CA TYR A 104 31.60 -14.30 -32.67
C TYR A 104 32.39 -14.16 -33.98
N ALA A 105 32.59 -12.95 -34.50
CA ALA A 105 33.43 -12.74 -35.66
C ALA A 105 34.91 -13.11 -35.39
N ARG A 106 35.40 -12.86 -34.17
CA ARG A 106 36.80 -13.12 -33.78
C ARG A 106 37.05 -14.56 -33.34
N PHE A 107 36.17 -15.12 -32.51
CA PHE A 107 36.36 -16.41 -31.85
C PHE A 107 35.51 -17.53 -32.48
N GLY A 108 34.50 -17.19 -33.29
CA GLY A 108 33.66 -18.16 -33.97
C GLY A 108 32.95 -19.11 -33.00
N ARG A 109 32.92 -20.39 -33.35
CA ARG A 109 32.26 -21.45 -32.56
C ARG A 109 33.06 -21.90 -31.33
N SER A 110 34.22 -21.30 -31.05
CA SER A 110 35.01 -21.63 -29.86
C SER A 110 34.41 -21.05 -28.57
N ILE A 111 33.40 -20.19 -28.68
CA ILE A 111 32.68 -19.57 -27.56
C ILE A 111 31.17 -19.73 -27.75
N ASN A 112 30.43 -19.72 -26.64
CA ASN A 112 28.96 -19.69 -26.63
C ASN A 112 28.48 -18.55 -25.71
N LEU A 113 27.77 -17.57 -26.28
CA LEU A 113 27.29 -16.35 -25.63
C LEU A 113 25.75 -16.25 -25.70
N GLU A 114 25.06 -17.39 -25.61
CA GLU A 114 23.60 -17.42 -25.49
C GLU A 114 23.19 -16.99 -24.07
N THR A 115 22.39 -15.92 -24.00
CA THR A 115 21.78 -15.34 -22.79
C THR A 115 20.40 -14.82 -23.13
#